data_AF-A0A6M2DJV5-F1
#
_entry.id   AF-A0A6M2DJV5-F1
#
_cell.length_a   1.000
_cell.length_b   1.000
_cell.length_c   1.000
_cell.angle_alpha   90.00
_cell.angle_beta   90.00
_cell.angle_gamma   90.00
#
_symmetry.space_group_name_H-M   'P 1'
#
loop_
_entity.id
_entity.type
_entity.pdbx_description
1 polymer ?
#
loop_
_entity_poly.entity_id
_entity_poly.type
_entity_poly.pdbx_seq_one_letter_code
_entity_poly.pdbx_strand_id
1 'polypeptide(L)'
;VNEMFFSKYPEAVLDHQIQVRPFNAAKTKNMRALNPEDIDQLITISGMVIRCSNIIPEMREAFFKCIVCSFTSAVEIDRGRINEPTLCSHCNTNHCFQLIHNRSNFTDKQMIKLQESPDDMPAGQTPHTVILFAHNDLVDMVQPGDRVTVTGIYRAVATQANPRMRNVRAVYKTHVDVVHFRKIDKKRLYENEEGKDHAFPPERIELLRLLSQKPDVYDRLARAIAPSIYENLDIKKGILLQLFGGTKKTFTTSGRDHFRAEINILLCGDPGTSKSQLLQYVYNLVPRSQYTSGKGSSAVGLTAYVTKDPETRQLVLQTGSLVLADNGICCIDEFDKMNDSTRSVLHEVMEQQTLSIAKAGIICQLNARTSILAAANPSESQWNKNKTIIDNVQLPHTLMSRFDLIFLILDPQDELFDRRLATHLVSLYYATGQDEEDELFDISVLRDYLAYAREHVHPTLSEEAQQKLILAYVDMRKVGAGRGQISAYPRQLESLIRLAEAHAKVRLSSVVELVDVEEAWRLHREALKQSATDPLSGKIDVGILTTGLSSAARKHKADLLQAIRAALKSKDKQPTINYQKLLMDIREGSQVMVTREHFEDALKELQDEGVIVVMGKSTIRIC
;
A
#
# COMPACT_ATOMS: atom_id res chain seq x y z
N VAL A 1 24.77 -23.06 -29.35
CA VAL A 1 24.45 -23.23 -27.91
C VAL A 1 24.48 -24.69 -27.50
N ASN A 2 23.75 -25.57 -28.19
CA ASN A 2 23.77 -27.01 -27.89
C ASN A 2 25.18 -27.62 -27.96
N GLU A 3 25.97 -27.28 -28.99
CA GLU A 3 27.39 -27.71 -29.07
C GLU A 3 28.24 -27.20 -27.89
N MET A 4 28.01 -25.96 -27.44
CA MET A 4 28.69 -25.39 -26.28
C MET A 4 28.31 -26.12 -24.99
N PHE A 5 27.06 -26.57 -24.87
CA PHE A 5 26.63 -27.40 -23.75
C PHE A 5 27.31 -28.76 -23.77
N PHE A 6 27.30 -29.46 -24.91
CA PHE A 6 27.99 -30.75 -25.06
C PHE A 6 29.50 -30.63 -24.79
N SER A 7 30.12 -29.50 -25.11
CA SER A 7 31.53 -29.25 -24.78
C SER A 7 31.79 -29.11 -23.27
N LYS A 8 30.81 -28.62 -22.50
CA LYS A 8 30.93 -28.45 -21.03
C LYS A 8 30.50 -29.69 -20.26
N TYR A 9 29.49 -30.41 -20.75
CA TYR A 9 28.92 -31.58 -20.09
C TYR A 9 28.70 -32.69 -21.12
N PRO A 10 29.74 -33.50 -21.41
CA PRO A 10 29.65 -34.57 -22.39
C PRO A 10 28.73 -35.73 -21.96
N GLU A 11 28.45 -35.87 -20.66
CA GLU A 11 27.59 -36.93 -20.11
C GLU A 11 26.12 -36.51 -19.90
N ALA A 12 25.79 -35.21 -20.07
CA ALA A 12 24.46 -34.72 -19.80
C ALA A 12 23.56 -34.82 -21.05
N VAL A 13 22.46 -35.58 -20.95
CA VAL A 13 21.41 -35.64 -21.96
C VAL A 13 20.44 -34.48 -21.72
N LEU A 14 20.29 -33.59 -22.71
CA LEU A 14 19.29 -32.54 -22.70
C LEU A 14 17.99 -33.05 -23.31
N ASP A 15 16.99 -33.34 -22.47
CA ASP A 15 15.64 -33.69 -22.94
C ASP A 15 14.94 -32.49 -23.60
N HIS A 16 15.32 -31.26 -23.23
CA HIS A 16 14.76 -30.02 -23.76
C HIS A 16 15.84 -29.18 -24.45
N GLN A 17 15.51 -28.63 -25.62
CA GLN A 17 16.42 -27.76 -26.35
C GLN A 17 16.61 -26.43 -25.63
N ILE A 18 17.84 -25.93 -25.60
CA ILE A 18 18.14 -24.63 -24.99
C ILE A 18 17.61 -23.52 -25.90
N GLN A 19 16.71 -22.70 -25.35
CA GLN A 19 16.18 -21.52 -26.03
C GLN A 19 17.12 -20.33 -25.85
N VAL A 20 17.31 -19.55 -26.92
CA VAL A 20 18.03 -18.28 -26.87
C VAL A 20 17.03 -17.14 -26.83
N ARG A 21 17.17 -16.27 -25.83
CA ARG A 21 16.31 -15.11 -25.62
C ARG A 21 17.15 -13.84 -25.76
N PRO A 22 17.37 -13.34 -26.99
CA PRO A 22 18.05 -12.07 -27.19
C PRO A 22 17.23 -10.96 -26.55
N PHE A 23 17.89 -10.11 -25.78
CA PHE A 23 17.27 -8.96 -25.12
C PHE A 23 18.00 -7.68 -25.52
N ASN A 24 17.32 -6.54 -25.37
CA ASN A 24 17.90 -5.21 -25.57
C ASN A 24 18.41 -4.94 -27.00
N ALA A 25 17.51 -4.95 -27.98
CA ALA A 25 17.85 -4.43 -29.31
C ALA A 25 18.03 -2.91 -29.24
N ALA A 26 19.02 -2.38 -29.95
CA ALA A 26 19.33 -0.95 -29.96
C ALA A 26 18.17 -0.06 -30.51
N LYS A 27 17.17 -0.65 -31.17
CA LYS A 27 15.96 0.02 -31.66
C LYS A 27 14.83 -0.09 -30.63
N THR A 28 14.89 0.71 -29.56
CA THR A 28 13.73 0.98 -28.71
C THR A 28 12.79 1.93 -29.45
N LYS A 29 11.60 1.45 -29.83
CA LYS A 29 10.61 2.24 -30.56
C LYS A 29 9.37 2.43 -29.70
N ASN A 30 8.80 3.64 -29.74
CA ASN A 30 7.46 3.89 -29.20
C ASN A 30 6.42 3.18 -30.07
N MET A 31 5.30 2.78 -29.49
CA MET A 31 4.25 2.02 -30.22
C MET A 31 3.72 2.80 -31.42
N ARG A 32 3.79 4.13 -31.37
CA ARG A 32 3.38 5.05 -32.44
C ARG A 32 4.37 5.15 -33.61
N ALA A 33 5.64 4.87 -33.36
CA ALA A 33 6.73 4.99 -34.34
C ALA A 33 7.04 3.65 -35.03
N LEU A 34 6.08 2.71 -35.06
CA LEU A 34 6.18 1.45 -35.78
C LEU A 34 5.95 1.69 -37.27
N ASN A 35 7.03 1.65 -38.05
CA ASN A 35 6.96 1.83 -39.49
C ASN A 35 6.72 0.48 -40.20
N PRO A 36 6.12 0.49 -41.39
CA PRO A 36 6.02 -0.71 -42.24
C PRO A 36 7.38 -1.34 -42.60
N GLU A 37 8.46 -0.55 -42.58
CA GLU A 37 9.84 -1.04 -42.83
C GLU A 37 10.36 -1.99 -41.75
N ASP A 38 9.74 -1.98 -40.56
CA ASP A 38 10.15 -2.80 -39.42
C ASP A 38 9.48 -4.18 -39.39
N ILE A 39 8.69 -4.53 -40.42
CA ILE A 39 8.09 -5.86 -40.53
C ILE A 39 9.19 -6.92 -40.60
N ASP A 40 9.00 -8.01 -39.87
CA ASP A 40 9.94 -9.13 -39.69
C ASP A 40 11.29 -8.73 -39.06
N GLN A 41 11.40 -7.55 -38.46
CA GLN A 41 12.55 -7.14 -37.65
C GLN A 41 12.29 -7.31 -36.15
N LEU A 42 13.39 -7.42 -35.39
CA LEU A 42 13.35 -7.49 -33.94
C LEU A 42 13.21 -6.09 -33.35
N ILE A 43 12.13 -5.88 -32.61
CA ILE A 43 11.78 -4.62 -31.97
C ILE A 43 11.70 -4.79 -30.46
N THR A 44 11.97 -3.71 -29.74
CA THR A 44 11.75 -3.64 -28.29
C THR A 44 10.78 -2.51 -27.98
N ILE A 45 9.67 -2.87 -27.34
CA ILE A 45 8.61 -1.95 -26.93
C ILE A 45 8.38 -2.06 -25.42
N SER A 46 8.13 -0.94 -24.76
CA SER A 46 7.72 -0.88 -23.36
C SER A 46 6.24 -0.59 -23.26
N GLY A 47 5.57 -1.19 -22.29
CA GLY A 47 4.16 -0.94 -22.06
C GLY A 47 3.60 -1.61 -20.81
N MET A 48 2.33 -1.35 -20.54
CA MET A 48 1.55 -1.99 -19.49
C MET A 48 0.63 -3.05 -20.09
N VAL A 49 0.57 -4.24 -19.50
CA VAL A 49 -0.37 -5.27 -19.94
C VAL A 49 -1.78 -4.93 -19.46
N ILE A 50 -2.76 -4.87 -20.37
CA ILE A 50 -4.17 -4.67 -20.01
C ILE A 50 -4.84 -6.02 -19.76
N ARG A 51 -4.62 -6.97 -20.66
CA ARG A 51 -5.39 -8.22 -20.72
C ARG A 51 -4.54 -9.34 -21.29
N CYS A 52 -4.59 -10.49 -20.63
CA CYS A 52 -4.13 -11.77 -21.16
C CYS A 52 -5.35 -12.62 -21.55
N SER A 53 -5.29 -13.35 -22.66
CA SER A 53 -6.28 -14.37 -22.99
C SER A 53 -5.97 -15.66 -22.25
N ASN A 54 -6.95 -16.58 -22.23
CA ASN A 54 -6.69 -17.97 -21.91
C ASN A 54 -5.71 -18.57 -22.94
N ILE A 55 -5.08 -19.68 -22.55
CA ILE A 55 -4.15 -20.43 -23.40
C ILE A 55 -4.93 -21.05 -24.57
N ILE A 56 -4.43 -20.84 -25.78
CA ILE A 56 -4.99 -21.35 -27.02
C ILE A 56 -4.01 -22.39 -27.58
N PRO A 57 -4.42 -23.65 -27.78
CA PRO A 57 -3.57 -24.65 -28.41
C PRO A 57 -3.45 -24.37 -29.91
N GLU A 58 -2.22 -24.26 -30.40
CA GLU A 58 -1.85 -24.18 -31.82
C GLU A 58 -1.30 -25.54 -32.26
N MET A 59 -1.83 -26.13 -33.32
CA MET A 59 -1.38 -27.45 -33.78
C MET A 59 0.03 -27.37 -34.38
N ARG A 60 0.90 -28.32 -34.07
CA ARG A 60 2.26 -28.44 -34.64
C ARG A 60 2.42 -29.67 -35.52
N GLU A 61 1.82 -30.79 -35.11
CA GLU A 61 1.89 -32.05 -35.84
C GLU A 61 0.49 -32.68 -35.92
N ALA A 62 0.05 -32.98 -37.13
CA ALA A 62 -1.24 -33.58 -37.41
C ALA A 62 -1.13 -35.11 -37.39
N PHE A 63 -2.00 -35.77 -36.64
CA PHE A 63 -2.06 -37.23 -36.58
C PHE A 63 -3.22 -37.75 -37.43
N PHE A 64 -2.90 -38.47 -38.50
CA PHE A 64 -3.87 -39.08 -39.39
C PHE A 64 -3.98 -40.58 -39.15
N LYS A 65 -5.22 -41.10 -39.26
CA LYS A 65 -5.51 -42.53 -39.20
C LYS A 65 -6.32 -42.94 -40.42
N CYS A 66 -5.90 -44.01 -41.09
CA CYS A 66 -6.66 -44.60 -42.18
C CYS A 66 -7.89 -45.36 -41.66
N ILE A 67 -9.05 -45.19 -42.29
CA ILE A 67 -10.31 -45.85 -41.89
C ILE A 67 -10.26 -47.36 -42.17
N VAL A 68 -9.66 -47.78 -43.29
CA VAL A 68 -9.71 -49.18 -43.77
C VAL A 68 -8.68 -50.05 -43.05
N CYS A 69 -7.42 -49.64 -43.01
CA CYS A 69 -6.33 -50.44 -42.46
C CYS A 69 -5.85 -50.01 -41.06
N SER A 70 -6.42 -48.93 -40.50
CA SER A 70 -5.98 -48.35 -39.22
C SER A 70 -4.51 -47.91 -39.18
N PHE A 71 -3.82 -47.80 -40.32
CA PHE A 71 -2.47 -47.27 -40.40
C PHE A 71 -2.45 -45.80 -39.97
N THR A 72 -1.46 -45.44 -39.16
CA THR A 72 -1.31 -44.11 -38.58
C THR A 72 -0.11 -43.41 -39.18
N SER A 73 -0.29 -42.18 -39.62
CA SER A 73 0.77 -41.31 -40.11
C SER A 73 0.72 -39.98 -39.39
N ALA A 74 1.88 -39.49 -38.96
CA ALA A 74 2.02 -38.16 -38.40
C ALA A 74 2.69 -37.25 -39.44
N VAL A 75 2.14 -36.06 -39.64
CA VAL A 75 2.63 -35.07 -40.61
C VAL A 75 2.80 -33.74 -39.90
N GLU A 76 4.01 -33.20 -39.96
CA GLU A 76 4.29 -31.86 -39.44
C GLU A 76 3.67 -30.77 -40.30
N ILE A 77 3.30 -29.66 -39.66
CA ILE A 77 2.73 -28.51 -40.36
C ILE A 77 3.87 -27.65 -40.93
N ASP A 78 3.91 -27.50 -42.25
CA ASP A 78 4.83 -26.58 -42.92
C ASP A 78 4.09 -25.27 -43.27
N ARG A 79 4.61 -24.14 -42.77
CA ARG A 79 4.09 -22.77 -43.05
C ARG A 79 2.57 -22.61 -42.88
N GLY A 80 2.01 -23.23 -41.84
CA GLY A 80 0.58 -23.12 -41.50
C GLY A 80 -0.36 -23.87 -42.45
N ARG A 81 0.16 -24.77 -43.30
CA ARG A 81 -0.64 -25.67 -44.13
C ARG A 81 -0.40 -27.11 -43.71
N ILE A 82 -1.51 -27.81 -43.46
CA ILE A 82 -1.50 -29.24 -43.19
C ILE A 82 -1.70 -29.94 -44.53
N ASN A 83 -0.69 -30.67 -44.99
CA ASN A 83 -0.82 -31.50 -46.18
C ASN A 83 -1.36 -32.87 -45.77
N GLU A 84 -2.58 -33.18 -46.20
CA GLU A 84 -3.15 -34.51 -45.99
C GLU A 84 -2.52 -35.51 -46.97
N PRO A 85 -2.07 -36.69 -46.50
CA PRO A 85 -1.63 -37.75 -47.40
C PRO A 85 -2.86 -38.30 -48.14
N THR A 86 -2.82 -38.28 -49.49
CA THR A 86 -3.93 -38.76 -50.32
C THR A 86 -3.98 -40.29 -50.44
N LEU A 87 -2.83 -40.94 -50.30
CA LEU A 87 -2.63 -42.37 -50.48
C LEU A 87 -2.17 -43.01 -49.18
N CYS A 88 -2.84 -44.08 -48.77
CA CYS A 88 -2.39 -44.87 -47.63
C CYS A 88 -1.31 -45.86 -48.05
N SER A 89 -0.14 -45.82 -47.39
CA SER A 89 1.02 -46.67 -47.70
C SER A 89 0.76 -48.17 -47.58
N HIS A 90 -0.29 -48.59 -46.87
CA HIS A 90 -0.60 -50.01 -46.63
C HIS A 90 -1.72 -50.56 -47.51
N CYS A 91 -2.78 -49.77 -47.78
CA CYS A 91 -3.96 -50.26 -48.51
C CYS A 91 -4.20 -49.59 -49.87
N ASN A 92 -3.36 -48.62 -50.27
CA ASN A 92 -3.43 -47.90 -51.56
C ASN A 92 -4.82 -47.31 -51.89
N THR A 93 -5.69 -47.13 -50.91
CA THR A 93 -7.00 -46.51 -51.11
C THR A 93 -6.86 -44.99 -51.03
N ASN A 94 -7.48 -44.30 -52.00
CA ASN A 94 -7.48 -42.85 -52.06
C ASN A 94 -8.38 -42.26 -50.97
N HIS A 95 -7.98 -41.11 -50.42
CA HIS A 95 -8.80 -40.27 -49.51
C HIS A 95 -9.34 -41.00 -48.26
N CYS A 96 -8.56 -41.91 -47.70
CA CYS A 96 -8.99 -42.73 -46.55
C CYS A 96 -8.50 -42.23 -45.18
N PHE A 97 -7.76 -41.12 -45.14
CA PHE A 97 -7.21 -40.59 -43.89
C PHE A 97 -8.18 -39.66 -43.19
N GLN A 98 -8.36 -39.91 -41.89
CA GLN A 98 -9.09 -39.05 -40.98
C GLN A 98 -8.11 -38.43 -39.98
N LEU A 99 -8.21 -37.12 -39.79
CA LEU A 99 -7.45 -36.41 -38.76
C LEU A 99 -8.00 -36.74 -37.37
N ILE A 100 -7.14 -37.23 -36.48
CA ILE A 100 -7.46 -37.42 -35.06
C ILE A 100 -6.84 -36.29 -34.26
N HIS A 101 -7.65 -35.28 -33.94
CA HIS A 101 -7.25 -34.11 -33.17
C HIS A 101 -6.79 -34.43 -31.73
N ASN A 102 -7.26 -35.52 -31.12
CA ASN A 102 -6.85 -35.85 -29.75
C ASN A 102 -5.42 -36.41 -29.64
N ARG A 103 -4.82 -36.86 -30.76
CA ARG A 103 -3.45 -37.41 -30.78
C ARG A 103 -2.45 -36.51 -31.50
N SER A 104 -2.89 -35.36 -32.03
CA SER A 104 -1.98 -34.37 -32.59
C SER A 104 -1.21 -33.64 -31.50
N ASN A 105 0.01 -33.20 -31.83
CA ASN A 105 0.81 -32.39 -30.94
C ASN A 105 0.41 -30.92 -31.09
N PHE A 106 0.19 -30.27 -29.95
CA PHE A 106 -0.15 -28.85 -29.85
C PHE A 106 0.93 -28.08 -29.10
N THR A 107 1.09 -26.81 -29.45
CA THR A 107 1.92 -25.83 -28.78
C THR A 107 1.04 -24.75 -28.18
N ASP A 108 1.41 -24.25 -27.02
CA ASP A 108 0.62 -23.23 -26.33
C ASP A 108 0.88 -21.84 -26.92
N LYS A 109 -0.21 -21.14 -27.21
CA LYS A 109 -0.22 -19.75 -27.67
C LYS A 109 -1.10 -18.91 -26.77
N GLN A 110 -0.62 -17.75 -26.37
CA GLN A 110 -1.40 -16.80 -25.58
C GLN A 110 -1.41 -15.43 -26.24
N MET A 111 -2.58 -14.79 -26.29
CA MET A 111 -2.73 -13.45 -26.81
C MET A 111 -2.73 -12.44 -25.65
N ILE A 112 -1.85 -11.46 -25.72
CA ILE A 112 -1.69 -10.43 -24.69
C ILE A 112 -1.91 -9.06 -25.34
N LYS A 113 -2.71 -8.20 -24.70
CA LYS A 113 -2.90 -6.80 -25.12
C LYS A 113 -2.02 -5.89 -24.28
N LEU A 114 -1.05 -5.25 -24.93
CA LEU A 114 -0.13 -4.29 -24.32
C LEU A 114 -0.57 -2.86 -24.66
N GLN A 115 -0.45 -1.96 -23.69
CA GLN A 115 -0.73 -0.54 -23.80
C GLN A 115 0.55 0.27 -23.65
N GLU A 116 0.65 1.38 -24.36
CA GLU A 116 1.76 2.32 -24.22
C GLU A 116 1.87 2.85 -22.78
N SER A 117 3.10 2.98 -22.26
CA SER A 117 3.36 3.59 -20.97
C SER A 117 2.89 5.05 -20.98
N PRO A 118 2.27 5.55 -19.88
CA PRO A 118 1.81 6.94 -19.83
C PRO A 118 2.98 7.94 -19.91
N ASP A 119 4.17 7.55 -19.48
CA ASP A 119 5.38 8.36 -19.46
C ASP A 119 5.84 8.76 -20.89
N ASP A 120 5.55 7.93 -21.89
CA ASP A 120 6.00 8.12 -23.28
C ASP A 120 4.92 8.75 -24.18
N MET A 121 3.76 9.12 -23.61
CA MET A 121 2.62 9.65 -24.36
C MET A 121 2.76 11.15 -24.65
N PRO A 122 2.52 11.60 -25.90
CA PRO A 122 2.34 13.02 -26.17
C PRO A 122 0.99 13.50 -25.60
N ALA A 123 0.97 14.74 -25.11
CA ALA A 123 -0.18 15.31 -24.45
C ALA A 123 -1.44 15.29 -25.33
N GLY A 124 -2.57 14.83 -24.76
CA GLY A 124 -3.89 14.92 -25.37
C GLY A 124 -4.30 13.77 -26.31
N GLN A 125 -3.50 12.72 -26.45
CA GLN A 125 -3.86 11.55 -27.28
C GLN A 125 -4.13 10.30 -26.43
N THR A 126 -5.04 9.45 -26.90
CA THR A 126 -5.34 8.19 -26.22
C THR A 126 -4.19 7.18 -26.42
N PRO A 127 -3.93 6.33 -25.41
CA PRO A 127 -2.89 5.31 -25.51
C PRO A 127 -3.25 4.28 -26.59
N HIS A 128 -2.27 3.95 -27.43
CA HIS A 128 -2.43 2.88 -28.42
C HIS A 128 -2.23 1.51 -27.77
N THR A 129 -2.89 0.50 -28.35
CA THR A 129 -2.76 -0.89 -27.89
C THR A 129 -2.20 -1.75 -29.00
N VAL A 130 -1.29 -2.66 -28.62
CA VAL A 130 -0.65 -3.62 -29.51
C VAL A 130 -0.98 -5.03 -29.03
N ILE A 131 -1.20 -5.93 -29.97
CA ILE A 131 -1.45 -7.34 -29.69
C ILE A 131 -0.12 -8.09 -29.77
N LEU A 132 0.16 -8.85 -28.73
CA LEU A 132 1.32 -9.72 -28.59
C LEU A 132 0.86 -11.17 -28.63
N PHE A 133 1.66 -12.05 -29.22
CA PHE A 133 1.53 -13.49 -29.05
C PHE A 133 2.74 -14.04 -28.29
N ALA A 134 2.46 -14.70 -27.17
CA ALA A 134 3.43 -15.48 -26.42
C ALA A 134 3.30 -16.96 -26.80
N HIS A 135 4.44 -17.65 -26.86
CA HIS A 135 4.53 -19.06 -27.25
C HIS A 135 5.20 -19.88 -26.15
N ASN A 136 4.73 -21.13 -25.98
CA ASN A 136 5.32 -22.14 -25.08
C ASN A 136 5.62 -21.57 -23.68
N ASP A 137 6.87 -21.60 -23.24
CA ASP A 137 7.32 -21.19 -21.90
C ASP A 137 7.08 -19.71 -21.54
N LEU A 138 6.74 -18.86 -22.52
CA LEU A 138 6.42 -17.46 -22.28
C LEU A 138 4.95 -17.23 -21.97
N VAL A 139 4.13 -18.28 -22.06
CA VAL A 139 2.72 -18.25 -21.69
C VAL A 139 2.61 -18.08 -20.17
N ASP A 140 1.68 -17.20 -19.76
CA ASP A 140 1.36 -16.87 -18.38
C ASP A 140 2.49 -16.25 -17.54
N MET A 141 3.60 -15.86 -18.18
CA MET A 141 4.73 -15.19 -17.52
C MET A 141 4.44 -13.74 -17.10
N VAL A 142 3.39 -13.13 -17.66
CA VAL A 142 3.03 -11.73 -17.44
C VAL A 142 1.58 -11.64 -17.01
N GLN A 143 1.32 -10.90 -15.93
CA GLN A 143 -0.03 -10.68 -15.43
C GLN A 143 -0.59 -9.33 -15.92
N PRO A 144 -1.92 -9.19 -16.01
CA PRO A 144 -2.55 -7.90 -16.24
C PRO A 144 -2.12 -6.86 -15.19
N GLY A 145 -1.72 -5.67 -15.64
CA GLY A 145 -1.22 -4.59 -14.81
C GLY A 145 0.31 -4.45 -14.79
N ASP A 146 1.03 -5.50 -15.21
CA ASP A 146 2.50 -5.48 -15.20
C ASP A 146 3.06 -4.50 -16.24
N ARG A 147 4.12 -3.78 -15.84
CA ARG A 147 4.93 -2.98 -16.75
C ARG A 147 6.05 -3.84 -17.31
N VAL A 148 5.98 -4.12 -18.61
CA VAL A 148 6.92 -4.99 -19.30
C VAL A 148 7.57 -4.32 -20.49
N THR A 149 8.87 -4.56 -20.63
CA THR A 149 9.58 -4.44 -21.90
C THR A 149 9.48 -5.76 -22.64
N VAL A 150 8.88 -5.70 -23.81
CA VAL A 150 8.69 -6.84 -24.70
C VAL A 150 9.69 -6.71 -25.83
N THR A 151 10.43 -7.79 -26.05
CA THR A 151 11.29 -7.94 -27.22
C THR A 151 10.69 -9.01 -28.10
N GLY A 152 10.50 -8.68 -29.37
CA GLY A 152 9.75 -9.54 -30.29
C GLY A 152 9.88 -9.14 -31.74
N ILE A 153 9.30 -9.96 -32.60
CA ILE A 153 9.33 -9.78 -34.06
C ILE A 153 7.99 -9.17 -34.47
N TYR A 154 8.04 -8.05 -35.20
CA TYR A 154 6.83 -7.41 -35.70
C TYR A 154 6.30 -8.16 -36.93
N ARG A 155 5.07 -8.66 -36.87
CA ARG A 155 4.44 -9.42 -37.96
C ARG A 155 3.15 -8.76 -38.43
N ALA A 156 2.90 -8.92 -39.72
CA ALA A 156 1.67 -8.47 -40.37
C ALA A 156 0.94 -9.67 -40.96
N VAL A 157 -0.32 -9.91 -40.54
CA VAL A 157 -1.16 -10.98 -41.06
C VAL A 157 -2.38 -10.39 -41.76
N ALA A 158 -2.67 -10.93 -42.93
CA ALA A 158 -3.78 -10.48 -43.75
C ALA A 158 -5.11 -10.93 -43.14
N THR A 159 -6.09 -10.02 -43.08
CA THR A 159 -7.43 -10.34 -42.55
C THR A 159 -8.41 -10.60 -43.69
N GLN A 160 -9.19 -11.66 -43.60
CA GLN A 160 -10.26 -11.95 -44.58
C GLN A 160 -11.49 -11.08 -44.29
N ALA A 161 -12.10 -10.53 -45.34
CA ALA A 161 -13.30 -9.70 -45.18
C ALA A 161 -14.55 -10.53 -44.84
N ASN A 162 -14.65 -11.72 -45.43
CA ASN A 162 -15.69 -12.71 -45.18
C ASN A 162 -15.03 -14.08 -45.02
N PRO A 163 -15.32 -14.85 -43.96
CA PRO A 163 -14.67 -16.15 -43.72
C PRO A 163 -15.02 -17.22 -44.75
N ARG A 164 -16.08 -17.03 -45.56
CA ARG A 164 -16.48 -17.95 -46.64
C ARG A 164 -15.78 -17.69 -47.96
N MET A 165 -15.28 -16.48 -48.17
CA MET A 165 -14.67 -16.07 -49.43
C MET A 165 -13.17 -15.89 -49.22
N ARG A 166 -12.37 -16.30 -50.20
CA ARG A 166 -10.91 -16.17 -50.14
C ARG A 166 -10.40 -14.73 -50.31
N ASN A 167 -11.30 -13.75 -50.41
CA ASN A 167 -10.94 -12.34 -50.61
C ASN A 167 -10.32 -11.76 -49.33
N VAL A 168 -9.10 -11.26 -49.48
CA VAL A 168 -8.28 -10.69 -48.40
C VAL A 168 -8.40 -9.16 -48.43
N ARG A 169 -8.40 -8.53 -47.25
CA ARG A 169 -8.36 -7.06 -47.14
C ARG A 169 -6.93 -6.54 -47.42
N ALA A 170 -6.83 -5.38 -48.06
CA ALA A 170 -5.55 -4.73 -48.33
C ALA A 170 -4.85 -4.25 -47.04
N VAL A 171 -5.61 -4.00 -45.97
CA VAL A 171 -5.06 -3.60 -44.67
C VAL A 171 -4.74 -4.85 -43.86
N TYR A 172 -3.45 -5.04 -43.57
CA TYR A 172 -2.94 -6.13 -42.75
C TYR A 172 -3.10 -5.79 -41.27
N LYS A 173 -3.44 -6.78 -40.45
CA LYS A 173 -3.47 -6.65 -39.00
C LYS A 173 -2.09 -6.97 -38.46
N THR A 174 -1.54 -6.08 -37.65
CA THR A 174 -0.21 -6.24 -37.08
C THR A 174 -0.27 -6.82 -35.67
N HIS A 175 0.75 -7.58 -35.32
CA HIS A 175 0.99 -8.12 -33.98
C HIS A 175 2.48 -8.34 -33.78
N VAL A 176 2.89 -8.55 -32.54
CA VAL A 176 4.29 -8.86 -32.20
C VAL A 176 4.36 -10.28 -31.66
N ASP A 177 5.21 -11.10 -32.26
CA ASP A 177 5.55 -12.40 -31.70
C ASP A 177 6.65 -12.20 -30.65
N VAL A 178 6.36 -12.58 -29.41
CA VAL A 178 7.26 -12.31 -28.29
C VAL A 178 8.37 -13.33 -28.22
N VAL A 179 9.60 -12.83 -28.10
CA VAL A 179 10.81 -13.63 -27.88
C VAL A 179 11.25 -13.57 -26.43
N HIS A 180 11.12 -12.41 -25.78
CA HIS A 180 11.46 -12.26 -24.38
C HIS A 180 10.70 -11.10 -23.70
N PHE A 181 10.24 -11.37 -22.48
CA PHE A 181 9.68 -10.40 -21.56
C PHE A 181 10.71 -10.01 -20.50
N ARG A 182 10.80 -8.71 -20.24
CA ARG A 182 11.50 -8.16 -19.08
C ARG A 182 10.52 -7.30 -18.30
N LYS A 183 10.20 -7.72 -17.08
CA LYS A 183 9.45 -6.90 -16.12
C LYS A 183 10.32 -5.70 -15.69
N ILE A 184 9.78 -4.49 -15.77
CA ILE A 184 10.45 -3.28 -15.30
C ILE A 184 9.83 -2.90 -13.96
N ASP A 185 10.42 -3.41 -12.87
CA ASP A 185 9.94 -3.06 -11.52
C ASP A 185 10.98 -2.29 -10.70
N LYS A 186 11.83 -1.50 -11.38
CA LYS A 186 12.91 -0.75 -10.72
C LYS A 186 12.44 0.43 -9.87
N LYS A 187 11.17 0.87 -9.96
CA LYS A 187 10.64 2.03 -9.22
C LYS A 187 9.79 1.66 -8.00
N ARG A 188 9.31 0.42 -7.92
CA ARG A 188 8.42 -0.05 -6.85
C ARG A 188 9.18 -0.99 -5.90
N LEU A 189 8.61 -1.32 -4.74
CA LEU A 189 9.06 -2.47 -3.94
C LEU A 189 8.96 -3.75 -4.78
N TYR A 190 9.65 -4.80 -4.38
CA TYR A 190 9.51 -6.09 -5.06
C TYR A 190 8.13 -6.68 -4.82
N GLU A 191 7.57 -7.32 -5.84
CA GLU A 191 6.43 -8.22 -5.65
C GLU A 191 6.90 -9.46 -4.88
N ASN A 192 6.11 -9.86 -3.88
CA ASN A 192 6.23 -11.17 -3.27
C ASN A 192 5.73 -12.20 -4.29
N GLU A 193 6.59 -12.69 -5.19
CA GLU A 193 6.29 -13.89 -5.98
C GLU A 193 6.37 -15.09 -5.02
N GLU A 194 5.22 -15.64 -4.60
CA GLU A 194 5.15 -16.86 -3.79
C GLU A 194 5.99 -17.98 -4.45
N GLY A 195 7.10 -18.37 -3.81
CA GLY A 195 7.97 -19.47 -4.24
C GLY A 195 9.32 -19.08 -4.83
N LYS A 196 9.63 -17.79 -5.02
CA LYS A 196 11.01 -17.32 -5.24
C LYS A 196 11.39 -16.37 -4.11
N ASP A 197 12.07 -16.89 -3.10
CA ASP A 197 12.76 -16.04 -2.14
C ASP A 197 13.69 -15.13 -2.94
N HIS A 198 13.56 -13.81 -2.77
CA HIS A 198 14.50 -12.89 -3.39
C HIS A 198 15.87 -13.20 -2.79
N ALA A 199 16.72 -13.86 -3.59
CA ALA A 199 18.07 -14.21 -3.17
C ALA A 199 18.91 -12.93 -3.11
N PHE A 200 18.81 -12.24 -1.98
CA PHE A 200 19.67 -11.11 -1.69
C PHE A 200 21.12 -11.61 -1.55
N PRO A 201 22.10 -10.89 -2.13
CA PRO A 201 23.49 -11.22 -1.86
C PRO A 201 23.77 -11.09 -0.36
N PRO A 202 24.64 -11.95 0.21
CA PRO A 202 24.88 -11.99 1.65
C PRO A 202 25.36 -10.63 2.20
N GLU A 203 26.13 -9.88 1.41
CA GLU A 203 26.59 -8.52 1.74
C GLU A 203 25.42 -7.54 2.00
N ARG A 204 24.33 -7.66 1.23
CA ARG A 204 23.14 -6.82 1.45
C ARG A 204 22.45 -7.21 2.76
N ILE A 205 22.34 -8.50 3.06
CA ILE A 205 21.72 -8.96 4.31
C ILE A 205 22.50 -8.45 5.53
N GLU A 206 23.83 -8.44 5.46
CA GLU A 206 24.68 -7.87 6.51
C GLU A 206 24.41 -6.38 6.72
N LEU A 207 24.28 -5.61 5.64
CA LEU A 207 23.92 -4.20 5.70
C LEU A 207 22.53 -4.01 6.34
N LEU A 208 21.53 -4.80 5.95
CA LEU A 208 20.18 -4.73 6.50
C LEU A 208 20.17 -5.05 8.01
N ARG A 209 20.94 -6.04 8.46
CA ARG A 209 21.10 -6.37 9.89
C ARG A 209 21.85 -5.29 10.67
N LEU A 210 22.88 -4.68 10.07
CA LEU A 210 23.59 -3.57 10.69
C LEU A 210 22.65 -2.38 10.88
N LEU A 211 21.81 -2.10 9.88
CA LEU A 211 20.77 -1.09 10.02
C LEU A 211 19.83 -1.41 11.16
N SER A 212 19.26 -2.62 11.22
CA SER A 212 18.26 -2.98 12.23
C SER A 212 18.76 -2.89 13.68
N GLN A 213 20.07 -3.02 13.92
CA GLN A 213 20.67 -2.88 15.25
C GLN A 213 20.71 -1.44 15.77
N LYS A 214 20.55 -0.43 14.90
CA LYS A 214 20.56 0.96 15.34
C LYS A 214 19.25 1.30 16.07
N PRO A 215 19.30 1.99 17.22
CA PRO A 215 18.08 2.34 17.97
C PRO A 215 17.22 3.39 17.25
N ASP A 216 17.82 4.17 16.34
CA ASP A 216 17.18 5.25 15.55
C ASP A 216 16.58 4.75 14.21
N VAL A 217 16.49 3.43 13.98
CA VAL A 217 15.98 2.88 12.70
C VAL A 217 14.56 3.34 12.40
N TYR A 218 13.70 3.33 13.42
CA TYR A 218 12.30 3.68 13.24
C TYR A 218 12.11 5.13 12.77
N ASP A 219 12.79 6.08 13.41
CA ASP A 219 12.73 7.49 13.05
C ASP A 219 13.45 7.77 11.73
N ARG A 220 14.57 7.08 11.46
CA ARG A 220 15.31 7.22 10.20
C ARG A 220 14.53 6.71 8.99
N LEU A 221 13.92 5.52 9.09
CA LEU A 221 13.07 4.99 8.04
C LEU A 221 11.82 5.87 7.85
N ALA A 222 11.25 6.39 8.94
CA ALA A 222 10.13 7.33 8.85
C ALA A 222 10.53 8.62 8.14
N ARG A 223 11.70 9.21 8.41
CA ARG A 223 12.19 10.41 7.70
C ARG A 223 12.46 10.15 6.22
N ALA A 224 12.99 8.97 5.89
CA ALA A 224 13.26 8.57 4.51
C ALA A 224 11.98 8.43 3.67
N ILE A 225 10.83 8.16 4.30
CA ILE A 225 9.53 8.19 3.62
C ILE A 225 9.14 9.64 3.34
N ALA A 226 8.96 9.97 2.06
CA ALA A 226 8.52 11.28 1.57
C ALA A 226 9.41 12.44 2.10
N PRO A 227 10.67 12.55 1.64
CA PRO A 227 11.58 13.60 2.08
C PRO A 227 11.05 15.02 1.79
N SER A 228 10.18 15.17 0.78
CA SER A 228 9.56 16.44 0.41
C SER A 228 8.52 16.96 1.42
N ILE A 229 8.07 16.14 2.37
CA ILE A 229 7.04 16.50 3.34
C ILE A 229 7.67 16.74 4.72
N TYR A 230 7.49 17.94 5.25
CA TYR A 230 8.08 18.42 6.49
C TYR A 230 7.24 18.12 7.75
N GLU A 231 7.91 18.00 8.91
CA GLU A 231 7.41 17.94 10.31
C GLU A 231 6.34 16.90 10.73
N ASN A 232 5.74 16.13 9.81
CA ASN A 232 4.72 15.12 10.13
C ASN A 232 5.28 13.71 10.38
N LEU A 233 6.18 13.55 11.37
CA LEU A 233 6.85 12.27 11.63
C LEU A 233 5.90 11.14 12.07
N ASP A 234 4.87 11.44 12.87
CA ASP A 234 3.96 10.40 13.38
C ASP A 234 3.10 9.80 12.27
N ILE A 235 2.73 10.59 11.27
CA ILE A 235 1.99 10.11 10.09
C ILE A 235 2.90 9.20 9.26
N LYS A 236 4.16 9.61 9.05
CA LYS A 236 5.16 8.81 8.32
C LYS A 236 5.44 7.48 9.04
N LYS A 237 5.51 7.49 10.37
CA LYS A 237 5.59 6.30 11.22
C LYS A 237 4.39 5.37 11.04
N GLY A 238 3.17 5.91 11.04
CA GLY A 238 1.97 5.13 10.76
C GLY A 238 2.00 4.46 9.38
N ILE A 239 2.40 5.21 8.35
CA ILE A 239 2.54 4.67 6.99
C ILE A 239 3.66 3.63 6.91
N LEU A 240 4.77 3.83 7.61
CA LEU A 240 5.84 2.84 7.71
C LEU A 240 5.30 1.52 8.26
N LEU A 241 4.54 1.56 9.37
CA LEU A 241 3.91 0.38 9.94
C LEU A 241 2.90 -0.27 8.96
N GLN A 242 2.19 0.53 8.18
CA GLN A 242 1.31 0.02 7.12
C GLN A 242 2.07 -0.72 6.01
N LEU A 243 3.26 -0.23 5.63
CA LEU A 243 4.11 -0.86 4.60
C LEU A 243 4.66 -2.23 5.05
N PHE A 244 5.00 -2.40 6.34
CA PHE A 244 5.41 -3.71 6.88
C PHE A 244 4.21 -4.66 7.10
N GLY A 245 3.07 -4.11 7.52
CA GLY A 245 1.84 -4.85 7.83
C GLY A 245 1.99 -5.83 9.01
N GLY A 246 0.87 -6.31 9.55
CA GLY A 246 0.85 -7.32 10.61
C GLY A 246 1.23 -8.72 10.13
N THR A 247 1.26 -9.70 11.03
CA THR A 247 1.51 -11.11 10.65
C THR A 247 0.22 -11.82 10.25
N LYS A 248 0.30 -12.64 9.20
CA LYS A 248 -0.82 -13.52 8.82
C LYS A 248 -0.82 -14.72 9.76
N LYS A 249 -1.78 -14.78 10.68
CA LYS A 249 -1.97 -15.94 11.58
C LYS A 249 -3.06 -16.85 11.04
N THR A 250 -2.68 -18.05 10.62
CA THR A 250 -3.62 -19.11 10.21
C THR A 250 -3.83 -20.08 11.36
N PHE A 251 -4.96 -19.98 12.07
CA PHE A 251 -5.32 -20.91 13.13
C PHE A 251 -6.08 -22.10 12.56
N THR A 252 -5.36 -23.14 12.14
CA THR A 252 -5.96 -24.38 11.62
C THR A 252 -6.82 -25.12 12.66
N THR A 253 -6.63 -24.83 13.96
CA THR A 253 -7.29 -25.55 15.06
C THR A 253 -8.70 -25.05 15.41
N SER A 254 -9.08 -23.83 15.01
CA SER A 254 -10.32 -23.19 15.52
C SER A 254 -11.40 -22.90 14.47
N GLY A 255 -11.22 -23.30 13.21
CA GLY A 255 -12.21 -23.12 12.13
C GLY A 255 -12.58 -21.66 11.81
N ARG A 256 -11.98 -20.69 12.51
CA ARG A 256 -12.00 -19.26 12.16
C ARG A 256 -10.77 -18.99 11.31
N ASP A 257 -11.00 -18.98 10.01
CA ASP A 257 -9.95 -19.25 9.06
C ASP A 257 -9.09 -18.02 8.69
N HIS A 258 -9.55 -16.78 8.92
CA HIS A 258 -8.80 -15.59 8.49
C HIS A 258 -8.99 -14.38 9.41
N PHE A 259 -7.97 -14.05 10.21
CA PHE A 259 -7.87 -12.73 10.83
C PHE A 259 -7.16 -11.78 9.88
N ARG A 260 -7.72 -10.58 9.72
CA ARG A 260 -7.06 -9.49 8.99
C ARG A 260 -5.73 -9.16 9.66
N ALA A 261 -4.66 -9.10 8.87
CA ALA A 261 -3.32 -8.69 9.29
C ALA A 261 -2.96 -7.25 8.85
N GLU A 262 -3.66 -6.73 7.86
CA GLU A 262 -3.38 -5.43 7.25
C GLU A 262 -3.92 -4.27 8.09
N ILE A 263 -3.16 -3.17 8.08
CA ILE A 263 -3.46 -1.96 8.81
C ILE A 263 -4.14 -0.96 7.89
N ASN A 264 -5.29 -0.43 8.33
CA ASN A 264 -6.02 0.60 7.58
C ASN A 264 -5.85 1.97 8.23
N ILE A 265 -5.48 2.98 7.44
CA ILE A 265 -5.19 4.33 7.90
C ILE A 265 -6.12 5.34 7.22
N LEU A 266 -6.67 6.25 8.02
CA LEU A 266 -7.44 7.41 7.56
C LEU A 266 -6.71 8.71 7.91
N LEU A 267 -6.44 9.55 6.91
CA LEU A 267 -5.89 10.89 7.07
C LEU A 267 -7.04 11.90 6.96
N CYS A 268 -7.38 12.57 8.06
CA CYS A 268 -8.41 13.62 8.07
C CYS A 268 -7.77 14.98 8.39
N GLY A 269 -8.28 16.06 7.83
CA GLY A 269 -7.70 17.39 8.07
C GLY A 269 -8.14 18.47 7.10
N ASP A 270 -7.61 19.67 7.26
CA ASP A 270 -7.93 20.80 6.39
C ASP A 270 -7.32 20.63 4.97
N PRO A 271 -7.89 21.25 3.92
CA PRO A 271 -7.28 21.29 2.60
C PRO A 271 -5.94 22.02 2.64
N GLY A 272 -5.02 21.67 1.75
CA GLY A 272 -3.66 22.24 1.72
C GLY A 272 -2.63 21.48 2.55
N THR A 273 -3.06 20.57 3.42
CA THR A 273 -2.17 19.79 4.31
C THR A 273 -1.47 18.58 3.65
N SER A 274 -0.99 18.72 2.41
CA SER A 274 -0.18 17.72 1.64
C SER A 274 -0.69 16.25 1.62
N LYS A 275 -1.95 15.97 2.00
CA LYS A 275 -2.48 14.60 2.10
C LYS A 275 -2.47 13.85 0.77
N SER A 276 -3.01 14.46 -0.29
CA SER A 276 -3.06 13.86 -1.62
C SER A 276 -1.65 13.61 -2.16
N GLN A 277 -0.69 14.49 -1.86
CA GLN A 277 0.71 14.31 -2.22
C GLN A 277 1.33 13.09 -1.50
N LEU A 278 0.99 12.90 -0.23
CA LEU A 278 1.41 11.75 0.56
C LEU A 278 0.82 10.45 -0.01
N LEU A 279 -0.47 10.43 -0.37
CA LEU A 279 -1.10 9.29 -1.05
C LEU A 279 -0.40 8.96 -2.37
N GLN A 280 -0.11 9.98 -3.18
CA GLN A 280 0.56 9.83 -4.46
C GLN A 280 1.99 9.30 -4.30
N TYR A 281 2.70 9.73 -3.26
CA TYR A 281 4.03 9.20 -2.94
C TYR A 281 3.96 7.72 -2.57
N VAL A 282 3.03 7.32 -1.70
CA VAL A 282 2.83 5.91 -1.32
C VAL A 282 2.41 5.05 -2.53
N TYR A 283 1.55 5.59 -3.39
CA TYR A 283 1.17 4.94 -4.65
C TYR A 283 2.40 4.68 -5.54
N ASN A 284 3.33 5.61 -5.64
CA ASN A 284 4.54 5.42 -6.44
C ASN A 284 5.52 4.42 -5.81
N LEU A 285 5.55 4.32 -4.48
CA LEU A 285 6.45 3.45 -3.73
C LEU A 285 6.05 1.96 -3.79
N VAL A 286 4.76 1.66 -3.66
CA VAL A 286 4.27 0.28 -3.48
C VAL A 286 3.97 -0.41 -4.83
N PRO A 287 4.44 -1.65 -5.06
CA PRO A 287 4.02 -2.50 -6.17
C PRO A 287 2.60 -2.97 -5.89
N ARG A 288 1.72 -2.92 -6.90
CA ARG A 288 0.27 -3.20 -6.74
C ARG A 288 -0.49 -2.17 -5.89
N SER A 289 -0.05 -0.92 -5.89
CA SER A 289 -0.88 0.18 -5.41
C SER A 289 -1.90 0.62 -6.47
N GLN A 290 -3.06 1.08 -6.02
CA GLN A 290 -4.07 1.72 -6.87
C GLN A 290 -4.46 3.07 -6.28
N TYR A 291 -4.49 4.10 -7.12
CA TYR A 291 -4.93 5.44 -6.73
C TYR A 291 -6.32 5.70 -7.29
N THR A 292 -7.26 5.99 -6.40
CA THR A 292 -8.67 6.20 -6.74
C THR A 292 -9.19 7.47 -6.08
N SER A 293 -10.05 8.20 -6.78
CA SER A 293 -10.78 9.34 -6.21
C SER A 293 -12.19 8.89 -5.84
N GLY A 294 -12.68 9.30 -4.67
CA GLY A 294 -14.01 8.95 -4.16
C GLY A 294 -15.17 9.37 -5.07
N LYS A 295 -15.03 10.50 -5.79
CA LYS A 295 -16.01 10.94 -6.80
C LYS A 295 -15.87 10.22 -8.15
N GLY A 296 -14.63 9.95 -8.56
CA GLY A 296 -14.34 9.28 -9.83
C GLY A 296 -14.60 7.78 -9.83
N SER A 297 -14.76 7.19 -8.65
CA SER A 297 -14.87 5.74 -8.47
C SER A 297 -16.30 5.35 -8.15
N SER A 298 -16.91 4.56 -9.04
CA SER A 298 -18.17 3.89 -8.75
C SER A 298 -17.93 2.56 -8.04
N ALA A 299 -18.98 1.98 -7.43
CA ALA A 299 -18.90 0.66 -6.78
C ALA A 299 -18.39 -0.41 -7.77
N VAL A 300 -18.76 -0.26 -9.03
CA VAL A 300 -18.36 -1.14 -10.15
C VAL A 300 -16.86 -1.01 -10.44
N GLY A 301 -16.30 0.20 -10.34
CA GLY A 301 -14.87 0.46 -10.53
C GLY A 301 -13.99 0.05 -9.34
N LEU A 302 -14.54 -0.01 -8.13
CA LEU A 302 -13.84 -0.51 -6.95
C LEU A 302 -13.86 -2.03 -6.85
N THR A 303 -14.95 -2.68 -7.25
CA THR A 303 -15.20 -4.11 -7.04
C THR A 303 -14.73 -4.99 -8.18
N ALA A 304 -15.66 -5.47 -9.01
CA ALA A 304 -15.42 -6.09 -10.29
C ALA A 304 -16.70 -5.95 -11.10
N TYR A 305 -16.57 -5.98 -12.42
CA TYR A 305 -17.68 -5.80 -13.32
C TYR A 305 -17.65 -6.84 -14.43
N VAL A 306 -18.85 -7.25 -14.84
CA VAL A 306 -19.00 -8.29 -15.85
C VAL A 306 -19.12 -7.61 -17.20
N THR A 307 -18.19 -7.94 -18.11
CA THR A 307 -18.26 -7.50 -19.51
C THR A 307 -18.41 -8.70 -20.42
N LYS A 308 -19.04 -8.49 -21.57
CA LYS A 308 -19.12 -9.51 -22.61
C LYS A 308 -17.95 -9.33 -23.57
N ASP A 309 -17.07 -10.31 -23.64
CA ASP A 309 -15.92 -10.27 -24.55
C ASP A 309 -16.40 -10.44 -25.99
N PRO A 310 -16.07 -9.54 -26.94
CA PRO A 310 -16.53 -9.65 -28.32
C PRO A 310 -15.95 -10.85 -29.08
N GLU A 311 -14.77 -11.34 -28.68
CA GLU A 311 -14.07 -12.44 -29.36
C GLU A 311 -14.65 -13.79 -28.96
N THR A 312 -14.73 -14.06 -27.66
CA THR A 312 -15.26 -15.34 -27.13
C THR A 312 -16.78 -15.34 -26.98
N ARG A 313 -17.44 -14.16 -27.00
CA ARG A 313 -18.86 -13.95 -26.66
C ARG A 313 -19.23 -14.41 -25.25
N GLN A 314 -18.25 -14.73 -24.41
CA GLN A 314 -18.45 -15.14 -23.02
C GLN A 314 -18.50 -13.92 -22.10
N LEU A 315 -19.19 -14.08 -20.97
CA LEU A 315 -19.18 -13.09 -19.89
C LEU A 315 -17.88 -13.27 -19.12
N VAL A 316 -17.04 -12.24 -19.11
CA VAL A 316 -15.78 -12.20 -18.38
C VAL A 316 -15.88 -11.21 -17.22
N LEU A 317 -15.37 -11.61 -16.07
CA LEU A 317 -15.26 -10.75 -14.90
C LEU A 317 -13.99 -9.91 -15.03
N GLN A 318 -14.14 -8.60 -15.08
CA GLN A 318 -13.03 -7.65 -15.01
C GLN A 318 -12.89 -7.15 -13.59
N THR A 319 -11.70 -7.31 -13.02
CA THR A 319 -11.38 -6.90 -11.65
C THR A 319 -11.34 -5.39 -11.54
N GLY A 320 -11.93 -4.85 -10.47
CA GLY A 320 -11.85 -3.45 -10.11
C GLY A 320 -10.61 -3.14 -9.27
N SER A 321 -10.52 -1.88 -8.85
CA SER A 321 -9.33 -1.30 -8.23
C SER A 321 -8.92 -2.00 -6.93
N LEU A 322 -9.88 -2.43 -6.10
CA LEU A 322 -9.57 -3.13 -4.84
C LEU A 322 -9.01 -4.53 -5.10
N VAL A 323 -9.56 -5.27 -6.04
CA VAL A 323 -9.09 -6.63 -6.35
C VAL A 323 -7.71 -6.58 -7.02
N LEU A 324 -7.45 -5.56 -7.84
CA LEU A 324 -6.13 -5.33 -8.45
C LEU A 324 -5.05 -4.96 -7.43
N ALA A 325 -5.43 -4.44 -6.27
CA ALA A 325 -4.52 -4.02 -5.21
C ALA A 325 -4.23 -5.13 -4.17
N ASP A 326 -4.50 -6.40 -4.48
CA ASP A 326 -4.31 -7.52 -3.56
C ASP A 326 -2.86 -7.62 -3.03
N ASN A 327 -2.72 -7.76 -1.71
CA ASN A 327 -1.50 -7.67 -0.90
C ASN A 327 -0.73 -6.33 -0.99
N GLY A 328 -1.36 -5.29 -1.56
CA GLY A 328 -0.84 -3.94 -1.70
C GLY A 328 -1.61 -2.89 -0.90
N ILE A 329 -1.55 -1.64 -1.37
CA ILE A 329 -2.23 -0.48 -0.76
C ILE A 329 -3.20 0.13 -1.77
N CYS A 330 -4.46 0.25 -1.39
CA CYS A 330 -5.44 1.06 -2.13
C CYS A 330 -5.48 2.46 -1.53
N CYS A 331 -5.04 3.45 -2.31
CA CYS A 331 -5.10 4.86 -1.96
C CYS A 331 -6.42 5.45 -2.44
N ILE A 332 -7.21 5.98 -1.51
CA ILE A 332 -8.51 6.62 -1.79
C ILE A 332 -8.45 8.08 -1.36
N ASP A 333 -8.52 9.00 -2.32
CA ASP A 333 -8.67 10.44 -2.03
C ASP A 333 -10.15 10.83 -2.03
N GLU A 334 -10.50 11.93 -1.36
CA GLU A 334 -11.87 12.44 -1.23
C GLU A 334 -12.88 11.38 -0.72
N PHE A 335 -12.51 10.67 0.34
CA PHE A 335 -13.30 9.60 0.93
C PHE A 335 -14.69 10.07 1.43
N ASP A 336 -14.80 11.32 1.84
CA ASP A 336 -16.03 11.96 2.30
C ASP A 336 -17.09 12.06 1.18
N LYS A 337 -16.66 12.20 -0.08
CA LYS A 337 -17.53 12.41 -1.24
C LYS A 337 -18.05 11.11 -1.88
N MET A 338 -17.75 9.96 -1.29
CA MET A 338 -18.19 8.66 -1.80
C MET A 338 -19.70 8.43 -1.57
N ASN A 339 -20.36 7.83 -2.57
CA ASN A 339 -21.77 7.44 -2.48
C ASN A 339 -21.96 6.26 -1.50
N ASP A 340 -23.10 6.18 -0.83
CA ASP A 340 -23.35 5.13 0.18
C ASP A 340 -23.29 3.69 -0.37
N SER A 341 -23.62 3.48 -1.65
CA SER A 341 -23.48 2.18 -2.32
C SER A 341 -22.02 1.73 -2.49
N THR A 342 -21.08 2.67 -2.54
CA THR A 342 -19.65 2.37 -2.58
C THR A 342 -19.10 2.12 -1.17
N ARG A 343 -19.68 2.78 -0.16
CA ARG A 343 -19.32 2.57 1.26
C ARG A 343 -19.76 1.21 1.77
N SER A 344 -20.90 0.68 1.31
CA SER A 344 -21.35 -0.66 1.69
C SER A 344 -20.38 -1.77 1.27
N VAL A 345 -19.79 -1.65 0.08
CA VAL A 345 -18.73 -2.55 -0.40
C VAL A 345 -17.52 -2.51 0.52
N LEU A 346 -17.10 -1.32 0.95
CA LEU A 346 -15.95 -1.17 1.85
C LEU A 346 -16.19 -1.81 3.22
N HIS A 347 -17.44 -1.88 3.70
CA HIS A 347 -17.76 -2.61 4.93
C HIS A 347 -17.46 -4.11 4.84
N GLU A 348 -17.63 -4.71 3.65
CA GLU A 348 -17.31 -6.12 3.43
C GLU A 348 -15.80 -6.31 3.34
N VAL A 349 -15.15 -5.55 2.44
CA VAL A 349 -13.70 -5.66 2.17
C VAL A 349 -12.87 -5.37 3.43
N MET A 350 -13.21 -4.36 4.23
CA MET A 350 -12.44 -4.01 5.43
C MET A 350 -12.62 -5.00 6.59
N GLU A 351 -13.74 -5.75 6.68
CA GLU A 351 -13.92 -6.76 7.74
C GLU A 351 -13.32 -8.10 7.32
N GLN A 352 -13.72 -8.57 6.13
CA GLN A 352 -13.53 -9.95 5.71
C GLN A 352 -12.35 -10.10 4.75
N GLN A 353 -11.85 -9.02 4.17
CA GLN A 353 -10.85 -9.04 3.09
C GLN A 353 -11.28 -9.91 1.90
N THR A 354 -12.60 -10.07 1.73
CA THR A 354 -13.22 -10.78 0.62
C THR A 354 -14.34 -9.93 0.05
N LEU A 355 -14.65 -10.18 -1.22
CA LEU A 355 -15.69 -9.52 -1.96
C LEU A 355 -16.58 -10.57 -2.61
N SER A 356 -17.83 -10.64 -2.18
CA SER A 356 -18.83 -11.52 -2.78
C SER A 356 -19.54 -10.83 -3.95
N ILE A 357 -19.54 -11.50 -5.11
CA ILE A 357 -20.25 -11.04 -6.31
C ILE A 357 -21.21 -12.11 -6.75
N ALA A 358 -22.49 -11.74 -6.85
CA ALA A 358 -23.54 -12.51 -7.50
C ALA A 358 -24.15 -11.68 -8.63
N LYS A 359 -23.56 -11.75 -9.83
CA LYS A 359 -24.03 -11.00 -11.02
C LYS A 359 -23.96 -11.83 -12.28
N ALA A 360 -24.98 -11.70 -13.14
CA ALA A 360 -25.02 -12.31 -14.47
C ALA A 360 -24.73 -13.83 -14.50
N GLY A 361 -25.18 -14.56 -13.48
CA GLY A 361 -24.97 -16.01 -13.35
C GLY A 361 -23.61 -16.43 -12.79
N ILE A 362 -22.72 -15.48 -12.51
CA ILE A 362 -21.44 -15.72 -11.84
C ILE A 362 -21.63 -15.43 -10.35
N ILE A 363 -21.50 -16.48 -9.53
CA ILE A 363 -21.46 -16.39 -8.08
C ILE A 363 -20.02 -16.73 -7.68
N CYS A 364 -19.26 -15.71 -7.28
CA CYS A 364 -17.86 -15.87 -6.90
C CYS A 364 -17.55 -15.02 -5.67
N GLN A 365 -16.64 -15.52 -4.85
CA GLN A 365 -16.04 -14.76 -3.76
C GLN A 365 -14.59 -14.49 -4.17
N LEU A 366 -14.28 -13.22 -4.42
CA LEU A 366 -12.93 -12.77 -4.74
C LEU A 366 -12.23 -12.38 -3.44
N ASN A 367 -10.94 -12.66 -3.36
CA ASN A 367 -10.12 -12.16 -2.26
C ASN A 367 -9.65 -10.74 -2.59
N ALA A 368 -9.73 -9.85 -1.61
CA ALA A 368 -9.29 -8.46 -1.69
C ALA A 368 -8.55 -8.13 -0.39
N ARG A 369 -7.39 -8.77 -0.19
CA ARG A 369 -6.50 -8.58 0.95
C ARG A 369 -5.71 -7.30 0.70
N THR A 370 -6.39 -6.17 0.86
CA THR A 370 -5.83 -4.85 0.60
C THR A 370 -5.85 -3.99 1.84
N SER A 371 -4.74 -3.31 2.07
CA SER A 371 -4.70 -2.24 3.07
C SER A 371 -5.24 -0.95 2.44
N ILE A 372 -6.09 -0.25 3.16
CA ILE A 372 -6.70 0.99 2.70
C ILE A 372 -5.99 2.17 3.34
N LEU A 373 -5.50 3.07 2.50
CA LEU A 373 -5.01 4.38 2.90
C LEU A 373 -5.96 5.44 2.32
N ALA A 374 -6.78 6.04 3.19
CA ALA A 374 -7.81 6.99 2.79
C ALA A 374 -7.45 8.41 3.23
N ALA A 375 -7.76 9.41 2.40
CA ALA A 375 -7.79 10.81 2.78
C ALA A 375 -9.22 11.34 2.80
N ALA A 376 -9.56 12.04 3.87
CA ALA A 376 -10.85 12.69 4.06
C ALA A 376 -10.65 14.17 4.41
N ASN A 377 -11.61 14.99 4.00
CA ASN A 377 -11.70 16.38 4.39
C ASN A 377 -12.94 16.58 5.28
N PRO A 378 -12.91 17.53 6.23
CA PRO A 378 -14.08 17.86 7.04
C PRO A 378 -15.16 18.49 6.16
N SER A 379 -16.42 18.35 6.56
CA SER A 379 -17.57 18.80 5.76
C SER A 379 -17.58 20.31 5.49
N GLU A 380 -17.06 21.11 6.41
CA GLU A 380 -16.98 22.58 6.29
C GLU A 380 -15.68 23.07 5.63
N SER A 381 -14.89 22.17 5.01
CA SER A 381 -13.53 22.39 4.50
C SER A 381 -12.51 22.80 5.58
N GLN A 382 -12.86 23.68 6.50
CA GLN A 382 -12.08 23.98 7.70
C GLN A 382 -12.61 23.21 8.90
N TRP A 383 -11.69 22.80 9.77
CA TRP A 383 -12.04 22.21 11.06
C TRP A 383 -12.75 23.21 11.99
N ASN A 384 -14.03 22.95 12.25
CA ASN A 384 -14.80 23.74 13.20
C ASN A 384 -14.53 23.27 14.63
N LYS A 385 -13.85 24.12 15.42
CA LYS A 385 -13.46 23.84 16.81
C LYS A 385 -14.65 23.61 17.75
N ASN A 386 -15.83 24.13 17.39
CA ASN A 386 -17.02 24.05 18.23
C ASN A 386 -17.78 22.73 18.10
N LYS A 387 -17.50 21.93 17.05
CA LYS A 387 -18.14 20.65 16.78
C LYS A 387 -17.24 19.49 17.21
N THR A 388 -17.87 18.33 17.45
CA THR A 388 -17.13 17.11 17.79
C THR A 388 -16.43 16.53 16.55
N ILE A 389 -15.42 15.69 16.77
CA ILE A 389 -14.69 14.99 15.70
C ILE A 389 -15.64 14.19 14.81
N ILE A 390 -16.61 13.53 15.43
CA ILE A 390 -17.56 12.65 14.72
C ILE A 390 -18.47 13.48 13.80
N ASP A 391 -18.97 14.62 14.27
CA ASP A 391 -19.86 15.48 13.49
C ASP A 391 -19.12 16.19 12.35
N ASN A 392 -17.84 16.55 12.55
CA ASN A 392 -17.02 17.23 11.53
C ASN A 392 -16.69 16.32 10.33
N VAL A 393 -16.51 15.02 10.57
CA VAL A 393 -16.08 14.06 9.55
C VAL A 393 -17.27 13.41 8.83
N GLN A 394 -18.48 13.46 9.41
CA GLN A 394 -19.72 12.94 8.80
C GLN A 394 -19.63 11.46 8.34
N LEU A 395 -18.87 10.62 9.05
CA LEU A 395 -18.80 9.18 8.78
C LEU A 395 -19.53 8.36 9.86
N PRO A 396 -20.23 7.28 9.49
CA PRO A 396 -20.83 6.38 10.46
C PRO A 396 -19.79 5.72 11.38
N HIS A 397 -20.15 5.52 12.66
CA HIS A 397 -19.29 4.83 13.65
C HIS A 397 -18.86 3.42 13.23
N THR A 398 -19.69 2.73 12.45
CA THR A 398 -19.43 1.38 11.93
C THR A 398 -18.27 1.34 10.94
N LEU A 399 -17.98 2.45 10.25
CA LEU A 399 -16.87 2.60 9.32
C LEU A 399 -15.61 3.09 10.04
N MET A 400 -15.76 4.10 10.90
CA MET A 400 -14.66 4.68 11.67
C MET A 400 -13.94 3.63 12.53
N SER A 401 -14.69 2.70 13.14
CA SER A 401 -14.14 1.61 13.95
C SER A 401 -13.37 0.54 13.16
N ARG A 402 -13.35 0.59 11.82
CA ARG A 402 -12.61 -0.36 10.97
C ARG A 402 -11.24 0.15 10.52
N PHE A 403 -11.04 1.46 10.63
CA PHE A 403 -9.72 2.08 10.54
C PHE A 403 -8.97 1.85 11.85
N ASP A 404 -7.72 1.41 11.73
CA ASP A 404 -6.88 1.15 12.90
C ASP A 404 -6.26 2.44 13.43
N LEU A 405 -5.89 3.35 12.51
CA LEU A 405 -5.35 4.66 12.82
C LEU A 405 -6.11 5.74 12.06
N ILE A 406 -6.52 6.78 12.78
CA ILE A 406 -7.14 7.98 12.22
C ILE A 406 -6.26 9.15 12.60
N PHE A 407 -5.51 9.72 11.65
CA PHE A 407 -4.67 10.88 11.87
C PHE A 407 -5.45 12.17 11.61
N LEU A 408 -5.52 13.03 12.62
CA LEU A 408 -6.08 14.38 12.52
C LEU A 408 -4.99 15.41 12.22
N ILE A 409 -4.89 15.82 10.96
CA ILE A 409 -4.01 16.86 10.47
C ILE A 409 -4.75 18.19 10.58
N LEU A 410 -4.37 18.99 11.56
CA LEU A 410 -4.91 20.33 11.75
C LEU A 410 -3.83 21.29 11.28
N ASP A 411 -4.20 22.33 10.57
CA ASP A 411 -3.28 23.38 10.16
C ASP A 411 -3.22 24.48 11.24
N PRO A 412 -2.18 24.54 12.09
CA PRO A 412 -2.00 25.66 12.99
C PRO A 412 -1.50 26.86 12.18
N GLN A 413 -2.30 27.94 12.15
CA GLN A 413 -1.87 29.22 11.60
C GLN A 413 -0.81 29.85 12.53
N ASP A 414 0.44 29.42 12.40
CA ASP A 414 1.57 29.89 13.20
C ASP A 414 2.72 30.35 12.29
N GLU A 415 3.17 31.59 12.49
CA GLU A 415 4.20 32.23 11.66
C GLU A 415 5.54 31.48 11.74
N LEU A 416 5.85 30.87 12.89
CA LEU A 416 7.10 30.12 13.07
C LEU A 416 7.11 28.83 12.24
N PHE A 417 5.99 28.12 12.23
CA PHE A 417 5.81 26.90 11.45
C PHE A 417 5.86 27.21 9.95
N ASP A 418 5.12 28.23 9.53
CA ASP A 418 5.07 28.67 8.12
C ASP A 418 6.44 29.09 7.61
N ARG A 419 7.24 29.80 8.42
CA ARG A 419 8.60 30.21 8.04
C ARG A 419 9.51 29.00 7.81
N ARG A 420 9.43 27.97 8.65
CA ARG A 420 10.22 26.74 8.49
C ARG A 420 9.78 25.96 7.26
N LEU A 421 8.47 25.78 7.09
CA LEU A 421 7.89 25.12 5.92
C LEU A 421 8.30 25.82 4.62
N ALA A 422 8.18 27.15 4.56
CA ALA A 422 8.57 27.93 3.40
C ALA A 422 10.07 27.80 3.10
N THR A 423 10.92 27.85 4.13
CA THR A 423 12.38 27.66 3.97
C THR A 423 12.69 26.28 3.39
N HIS A 424 12.03 25.23 3.92
CA HIS A 424 12.21 23.87 3.43
C HIS A 424 11.73 23.71 1.99
N LEU A 425 10.52 24.20 1.65
CA LEU A 425 10.00 24.11 0.29
C LEU A 425 10.89 24.85 -0.72
N VAL A 426 11.35 26.07 -0.39
CA VAL A 426 12.29 26.81 -1.24
C VAL A 426 13.62 26.06 -1.39
N SER A 427 14.12 25.44 -0.31
CA SER A 427 15.35 24.64 -0.38
C SER A 427 15.23 23.46 -1.34
N LEU A 428 14.07 22.78 -1.39
CA LEU A 428 13.83 21.67 -2.33
C LEU A 428 13.83 22.13 -3.79
N TYR A 429 13.32 23.34 -4.09
CA TYR A 429 13.35 23.88 -5.45
C TYR A 429 14.71 24.46 -5.84
N TYR A 430 15.49 24.96 -4.87
CA TYR A 430 16.80 25.55 -5.10
C TYR A 430 17.90 24.49 -5.23
N ALA A 431 17.82 23.42 -4.43
CA ALA A 431 18.76 22.30 -4.46
C ALA A 431 18.61 21.53 -5.78
N THR A 432 19.43 21.87 -6.76
CA THR A 432 19.51 21.19 -8.06
C THR A 432 20.65 20.16 -8.01
N GLY A 433 20.39 19.04 -7.35
CA GLY A 433 21.04 17.74 -7.65
C GLY A 433 22.36 17.36 -6.97
N GLN A 434 22.89 18.12 -5.99
CA GLN A 434 24.16 17.75 -5.31
C GLN A 434 24.04 17.48 -3.80
N ASP A 435 23.05 18.03 -3.10
CA ASP A 435 22.88 17.83 -1.64
C ASP A 435 22.00 16.61 -1.28
N GLU A 436 21.53 15.88 -2.28
CA GLU A 436 20.78 14.63 -2.06
C GLU A 436 21.67 13.56 -1.39
N GLU A 437 22.99 13.58 -1.58
CA GLU A 437 23.91 12.50 -1.20
C GLU A 437 24.15 12.36 0.32
N ASP A 438 24.01 13.42 1.12
CA ASP A 438 24.35 13.39 2.56
C ASP A 438 23.17 12.96 3.47
N GLU A 439 21.93 13.04 2.99
CA GLU A 439 20.73 12.54 3.69
C GLU A 439 20.02 11.39 2.95
N LEU A 440 20.47 10.99 1.75
CA LEU A 440 19.91 9.83 1.05
C LEU A 440 20.22 8.53 1.79
N PHE A 441 19.26 8.13 2.62
CA PHE A 441 18.98 6.71 2.72
C PHE A 441 18.58 6.22 1.33
N ASP A 442 19.43 5.39 0.73
CA ASP A 442 19.16 4.77 -0.56
C ASP A 442 17.75 4.15 -0.57
N ILE A 443 16.85 4.69 -1.39
CA ILE A 443 15.50 4.13 -1.57
C ILE A 443 15.60 2.65 -2.01
N SER A 444 16.69 2.23 -2.65
CA SER A 444 16.95 0.80 -2.89
C SER A 444 17.14 -0.01 -1.60
N VAL A 445 17.87 0.50 -0.61
CA VAL A 445 18.09 -0.19 0.66
C VAL A 445 16.78 -0.25 1.46
N LEU A 446 15.96 0.81 1.44
CA LEU A 446 14.61 0.79 2.02
C LEU A 446 13.75 -0.32 1.43
N ARG A 447 13.82 -0.49 0.10
CA ARG A 447 13.03 -1.48 -0.61
C ARG A 447 13.46 -2.90 -0.28
N ASP A 448 14.77 -3.15 -0.27
CA ASP A 448 15.33 -4.44 0.12
C ASP A 448 14.98 -4.75 1.59
N TYR A 449 15.02 -3.74 2.48
CA TYR A 449 14.66 -3.90 3.89
C TYR A 449 13.19 -4.29 4.08
N LEU A 450 12.28 -3.62 3.37
CA LEU A 450 10.84 -3.93 3.42
C LEU A 450 10.53 -5.33 2.89
N ALA A 451 11.15 -5.72 1.77
CA ALA A 451 10.96 -7.06 1.20
C ALA A 451 11.48 -8.15 2.15
N TYR A 452 12.73 -8.00 2.63
CA TYR A 452 13.35 -8.93 3.56
C TYR A 452 12.54 -9.09 4.87
N ALA A 453 12.07 -7.98 5.44
CA ALA A 453 11.28 -8.01 6.68
C ALA A 453 9.91 -8.68 6.50
N ARG A 454 9.24 -8.51 5.34
CA ARG A 454 7.94 -9.13 5.07
C ARG A 454 8.04 -10.64 4.89
N GLU A 455 9.11 -11.11 4.24
CA GLU A 455 9.32 -12.52 3.90
C GLU A 455 9.86 -13.34 5.07
N HIS A 456 10.85 -12.82 5.81
CA HIS A 456 11.57 -13.63 6.80
C HIS A 456 11.14 -13.43 8.26
N VAL A 457 10.37 -12.36 8.56
CA VAL A 457 10.08 -11.99 9.97
C VAL A 457 8.60 -12.13 10.28
N HIS A 458 8.29 -13.03 11.21
CA HIS A 458 6.94 -13.31 11.69
C HIS A 458 6.90 -13.24 13.22
N PRO A 459 6.71 -12.04 13.81
CA PRO A 459 6.76 -11.87 15.25
C PRO A 459 5.64 -12.62 15.98
N THR A 460 6.01 -13.26 17.09
CA THR A 460 5.08 -13.84 18.06
C THR A 460 4.95 -12.94 19.29
N LEU A 461 3.75 -12.90 19.88
CA LEU A 461 3.49 -12.12 21.09
C LEU A 461 4.16 -12.76 22.32
N SER A 462 4.86 -11.96 23.12
CA SER A 462 5.34 -12.36 24.45
C SER A 462 4.25 -12.22 25.52
N GLU A 463 4.39 -12.94 26.64
CA GLU A 463 3.44 -12.85 27.76
C GLU A 463 3.43 -11.45 28.41
N GLU A 464 4.60 -10.81 28.51
CA GLU A 464 4.71 -9.46 29.05
C GLU A 464 3.97 -8.44 28.17
N ALA A 465 4.16 -8.52 26.85
CA ALA A 465 3.44 -7.68 25.89
C ALA A 465 1.93 -7.89 25.97
N GLN A 466 1.47 -9.13 26.15
CA GLN A 466 0.05 -9.44 26.30
C GLN A 466 -0.57 -8.76 27.52
N GLN A 467 0.08 -8.80 28.68
CA GLN A 467 -0.41 -8.13 29.89
C GLN A 467 -0.49 -6.61 29.69
N LYS A 468 0.54 -6.01 29.07
CA LYS A 468 0.56 -4.57 28.77
C LYS A 468 -0.56 -4.17 27.81
N LEU A 469 -0.83 -4.97 26.77
CA LEU A 469 -1.93 -4.73 25.82
C LEU A 469 -3.29 -4.74 26.51
N ILE A 470 -3.52 -5.67 27.44
CA ILE A 470 -4.77 -5.73 28.23
C ILE A 470 -4.93 -4.46 29.07
N LEU A 471 -3.88 -4.04 29.77
CA LEU A 471 -3.90 -2.81 30.57
C LEU A 471 -4.18 -1.58 29.70
N ALA A 472 -3.48 -1.43 28.57
CA ALA A 472 -3.67 -0.32 27.64
C ALA A 472 -5.11 -0.26 27.10
N TYR A 473 -5.70 -1.41 26.78
CA TYR A 473 -7.10 -1.50 26.32
C TYR A 473 -8.10 -1.11 27.42
N VAL A 474 -7.89 -1.57 28.66
CA VAL A 474 -8.76 -1.21 29.79
C VAL A 474 -8.72 0.30 30.04
N ASP A 475 -7.54 0.90 30.01
CA ASP A 475 -7.38 2.34 30.21
C ASP A 475 -8.00 3.14 29.07
N MET A 476 -7.85 2.68 27.82
CA MET A 476 -8.53 3.28 26.68
C MET A 476 -10.06 3.29 26.84
N ARG A 477 -10.63 2.21 27.40
CA ARG A 477 -12.08 2.11 27.65
C ARG A 477 -12.55 3.01 28.79
N LYS A 478 -11.73 3.24 29.82
CA LYS A 478 -12.02 4.20 30.89
C LYS A 478 -12.08 5.63 30.36
N VAL A 479 -11.13 6.01 29.50
CA VAL A 479 -11.08 7.35 28.88
C VAL A 479 -12.28 7.57 27.96
N GLY A 480 -12.66 6.56 27.17
CA GLY A 480 -13.78 6.64 26.23
C GLY A 480 -15.19 6.60 26.85
N ALA A 481 -15.33 6.64 28.18
CA ALA A 481 -16.63 6.69 28.85
C ALA A 481 -17.29 8.09 28.82
N GLY A 482 -16.55 9.12 28.40
CA GLY A 482 -17.06 10.50 28.27
C GLY A 482 -18.04 10.67 27.10
N ARG A 483 -19.04 11.56 27.28
CA ARG A 483 -20.04 11.88 26.25
C ARG A 483 -19.38 12.59 25.06
N GLY A 484 -19.57 12.07 23.84
CA GLY A 484 -19.07 12.68 22.60
C GLY A 484 -17.68 12.24 22.16
N GLN A 485 -17.03 11.33 22.90
CA GLN A 485 -15.81 10.67 22.47
C GLN A 485 -16.12 9.38 21.71
N ILE A 486 -15.17 8.94 20.88
CA ILE A 486 -15.25 7.66 20.17
C ILE A 486 -15.14 6.55 21.22
N SER A 487 -16.23 5.82 21.46
CA SER A 487 -16.24 4.71 22.40
C SER A 487 -15.26 3.62 21.96
N ALA A 488 -14.50 3.08 22.91
CA ALA A 488 -13.49 2.08 22.61
C ALA A 488 -14.13 0.72 22.31
N TYR A 489 -13.91 0.18 21.10
CA TYR A 489 -14.44 -1.11 20.67
C TYR A 489 -13.36 -2.21 20.79
N PRO A 490 -13.74 -3.49 20.94
CA PRO A 490 -12.78 -4.60 20.93
C PRO A 490 -11.86 -4.63 19.71
N ARG A 491 -12.31 -4.10 18.55
CA ARG A 491 -11.48 -3.98 17.33
C ARG A 491 -10.19 -3.20 17.54
N GLN A 492 -10.17 -2.22 18.43
CA GLN A 492 -8.97 -1.43 18.71
C GLN A 492 -7.88 -2.25 19.40
N LEU A 493 -8.25 -3.28 20.17
CA LEU A 493 -7.26 -4.22 20.70
C LEU A 493 -6.60 -5.01 19.58
N GLU A 494 -7.37 -5.44 18.56
CA GLU A 494 -6.79 -6.07 17.37
C GLU A 494 -5.88 -5.10 16.61
N SER A 495 -6.27 -3.84 16.47
CA SER A 495 -5.46 -2.78 15.87
C SER A 495 -4.13 -2.60 16.61
N LEU A 496 -4.14 -2.55 17.94
CA LEU A 496 -2.93 -2.44 18.77
C LEU A 496 -2.01 -3.66 18.58
N ILE A 497 -2.57 -4.87 18.50
CA ILE A 497 -1.80 -6.09 18.23
C ILE A 497 -1.13 -6.00 16.85
N ARG A 498 -1.87 -5.62 15.80
CA ARG A 498 -1.32 -5.47 14.44
C ARG A 498 -0.21 -4.44 14.38
N LEU A 499 -0.38 -3.30 15.06
CA LEU A 499 0.62 -2.22 15.13
C LEU A 499 1.88 -2.66 15.89
N ALA A 500 1.73 -3.35 17.03
CA ALA A 500 2.85 -3.87 17.80
C ALA A 500 3.64 -4.92 17.01
N GLU A 501 2.96 -5.82 16.30
CA GLU A 501 3.60 -6.78 15.40
C GLU A 501 4.33 -6.09 14.23
N ALA A 502 3.70 -5.09 13.61
CA ALA A 502 4.33 -4.31 12.54
C ALA A 502 5.58 -3.59 13.05
N HIS A 503 5.55 -3.04 14.27
CA HIS A 503 6.71 -2.38 14.87
C HIS A 503 7.84 -3.37 15.20
N ALA A 504 7.52 -4.56 15.71
CA ALA A 504 8.50 -5.63 15.91
C ALA A 504 9.20 -6.04 14.59
N LYS A 505 8.44 -6.09 13.47
CA LYS A 505 9.02 -6.33 12.14
C LYS A 505 9.98 -5.23 11.69
N VAL A 506 9.72 -3.97 12.03
CA VAL A 506 10.65 -2.86 11.71
C VAL A 506 12.02 -3.12 12.32
N ARG A 507 12.10 -3.74 13.50
CA ARG A 507 13.38 -4.08 14.18
C ARG A 507 13.95 -5.44 13.77
N LEU A 508 13.30 -6.14 12.84
CA LEU A 508 13.56 -7.55 12.49
C LEU A 508 13.51 -8.50 13.70
N SER A 509 12.72 -8.18 14.73
CA SER A 509 12.54 -9.03 15.90
C SER A 509 11.50 -10.12 15.64
N SER A 510 11.81 -11.35 16.05
CA SER A 510 10.87 -12.48 15.99
C SER A 510 9.89 -12.49 17.18
N VAL A 511 10.07 -11.62 18.17
CA VAL A 511 9.21 -11.55 19.36
C VAL A 511 8.80 -10.09 19.60
N VAL A 512 7.53 -9.89 19.92
CA VAL A 512 7.00 -8.57 20.32
C VAL A 512 7.41 -8.27 21.75
N GLU A 513 8.09 -7.15 21.96
CA GLU A 513 8.53 -6.67 23.27
C GLU A 513 7.57 -5.61 23.84
N LEU A 514 7.75 -5.27 25.12
CA LEU A 514 6.97 -4.22 25.80
C LEU A 514 7.08 -2.86 25.11
N VAL A 515 8.27 -2.52 24.60
CA VAL A 515 8.54 -1.24 23.92
C VAL A 515 7.68 -1.09 22.66
N ASP A 516 7.42 -2.18 21.95
CA ASP A 516 6.59 -2.17 20.75
C ASP A 516 5.14 -1.82 21.06
N VAL A 517 4.62 -2.34 22.17
CA VAL A 517 3.26 -2.06 22.64
C VAL A 517 3.14 -0.61 23.11
N GLU A 518 4.15 -0.08 23.79
CA GLU A 518 4.15 1.30 24.27
C GLU A 518 4.19 2.32 23.13
N GLU A 519 5.02 2.10 22.11
CA GLU A 519 5.05 2.98 20.93
C GLU A 519 3.77 2.86 20.09
N ALA A 520 3.23 1.64 19.91
CA ALA A 520 1.93 1.45 19.25
C ALA A 520 0.80 2.17 20.00
N TRP A 521 0.79 2.12 21.33
CA TRP A 521 -0.18 2.83 22.15
C TRP A 521 -0.01 4.35 22.07
N ARG A 522 1.23 4.85 22.09
CA ARG A 522 1.56 6.26 21.89
C ARG A 522 1.03 6.74 20.54
N LEU A 523 1.34 6.02 19.46
CA LEU A 523 0.92 6.37 18.10
C LEU A 523 -0.61 6.42 17.99
N HIS A 524 -1.32 5.43 18.55
CA HIS A 524 -2.77 5.41 18.57
C HIS A 524 -3.38 6.61 19.33
N ARG A 525 -2.78 6.98 20.49
CA ARG A 525 -3.24 8.13 21.29
C ARG A 525 -3.02 9.46 20.57
N GLU A 526 -1.86 9.59 19.91
CA GLU A 526 -1.48 10.79 19.16
C GLU A 526 -2.33 10.96 17.90
N ALA A 527 -2.62 9.87 17.18
CA ALA A 527 -3.45 9.89 15.98
C ALA A 527 -4.84 10.52 16.26
N LEU A 528 -5.47 10.08 17.34
CA LEU A 528 -6.76 10.61 17.80
C LEU A 528 -6.66 11.98 18.51
N LYS A 529 -5.44 12.52 18.69
CA LYS A 529 -5.15 13.73 19.47
C LYS A 529 -5.92 13.75 20.80
N GLN A 530 -6.00 12.59 21.48
CA GLN A 530 -6.72 12.46 22.76
C GLN A 530 -6.11 13.36 23.86
N SER A 531 -4.84 13.73 23.69
CA SER A 531 -4.09 14.72 24.46
C SER A 531 -4.62 16.16 24.31
N ALA A 532 -5.26 16.49 23.18
CA ALA A 532 -5.82 17.81 22.89
C ALA A 532 -7.35 17.90 23.06
N THR A 533 -8.01 16.78 23.39
CA THR A 533 -9.45 16.75 23.66
C THR A 533 -9.74 16.87 25.14
N ASP A 534 -10.56 17.85 25.52
CA ASP A 534 -10.99 18.00 26.91
C ASP A 534 -11.86 16.79 27.33
N PRO A 535 -11.55 16.08 28.44
CA PRO A 535 -12.27 14.86 28.86
C PRO A 535 -13.77 15.09 29.14
N LEU A 536 -14.13 16.33 29.51
CA LEU A 536 -15.50 16.74 29.83
C LEU A 536 -16.28 17.28 28.63
N SER A 537 -15.59 17.95 27.70
CA SER A 537 -16.25 18.66 26.59
C SER A 537 -16.18 17.90 25.27
N GLY A 538 -15.21 16.97 25.11
CA GLY A 538 -14.94 16.29 23.85
C GLY A 538 -14.46 17.23 22.74
N LYS A 539 -14.14 18.49 23.06
CA LYS A 539 -13.70 19.51 22.10
C LYS A 539 -12.18 19.56 22.03
N ILE A 540 -11.67 19.88 20.85
CA ILE A 540 -10.24 20.04 20.61
C ILE A 540 -9.85 21.48 20.92
N ASP A 541 -9.03 21.67 21.95
CA ASP A 541 -8.44 22.95 22.29
C ASP A 541 -7.12 23.14 21.52
N VAL A 542 -7.18 23.83 20.39
CA VAL A 542 -5.99 24.15 19.55
C VAL A 542 -4.92 24.93 20.34
N GLY A 543 -5.30 25.63 21.41
CA GLY A 543 -4.34 26.30 22.31
C GLY A 543 -3.36 25.36 23.01
N ILE A 544 -3.71 24.08 23.21
CA ILE A 544 -2.81 23.06 23.75
C ILE A 544 -1.64 22.82 22.79
N LEU A 545 -1.91 22.82 21.48
CA LEU A 545 -0.90 22.54 20.45
C LEU A 545 0.12 23.68 20.31
N THR A 546 -0.31 24.93 20.49
CA THR A 546 0.57 26.10 20.31
C THR A 546 1.24 26.57 21.59
N THR A 547 0.60 26.38 22.76
CA THR A 547 1.12 26.92 24.03
C THR A 547 1.40 25.85 25.09
N GLY A 548 1.18 24.57 24.78
CA GLY A 548 1.39 23.45 25.71
C GLY A 548 0.44 23.40 26.90
N LEU A 549 -0.44 24.40 27.06
CA LEU A 549 -1.34 24.57 28.20
C LEU A 549 -2.80 24.63 27.70
N SER A 550 -3.65 23.74 28.21
CA SER A 550 -5.10 23.75 27.88
C SER A 550 -5.82 24.95 28.46
N SER A 551 -6.98 25.31 27.91
CA SER A 551 -7.81 26.38 28.51
C SER A 551 -8.25 25.99 29.93
N ALA A 552 -8.53 24.72 30.16
CA ALA A 552 -8.77 24.13 31.48
C ALA A 552 -7.53 24.18 32.38
N ALA A 553 -6.33 23.90 31.86
CA ALA A 553 -5.08 23.99 32.62
C ALA A 553 -4.70 25.44 32.94
N ARG A 554 -4.95 26.39 32.02
CA ARG A 554 -4.81 27.84 32.29
C ARG A 554 -5.79 28.30 33.35
N LYS A 555 -7.04 27.81 33.29
CA LYS A 555 -8.05 28.09 34.32
C LYS A 555 -7.66 27.47 35.66
N HIS A 556 -7.22 26.22 35.68
CA HIS A 556 -6.69 25.56 36.86
C HIS A 556 -5.45 26.27 37.42
N LYS A 557 -4.54 26.72 36.56
CA LYS A 557 -3.36 27.50 36.97
C LYS A 557 -3.77 28.85 37.54
N ALA A 558 -4.75 29.53 36.93
CA ALA A 558 -5.32 30.77 37.45
C ALA A 558 -6.05 30.57 38.79
N ASP A 559 -6.83 29.51 38.93
CA ASP A 559 -7.50 29.13 40.18
C ASP A 559 -6.47 28.80 41.27
N LEU A 560 -5.37 28.12 40.91
CA LEU A 560 -4.27 27.81 41.81
C LEU A 560 -3.50 29.06 42.23
N LEU A 561 -3.22 29.98 41.29
CA LEU A 561 -2.62 31.28 41.57
C LEU A 561 -3.51 32.11 42.51
N GLN A 562 -4.83 32.08 42.30
CA GLN A 562 -5.79 32.77 43.17
C GLN A 562 -5.84 32.13 44.57
N ALA A 563 -5.81 30.81 44.66
CA ALA A 563 -5.76 30.07 45.92
C ALA A 563 -4.46 30.35 46.69
N ILE A 564 -3.30 30.38 46.00
CA ILE A 564 -2.02 30.73 46.61
C ILE A 564 -2.05 32.18 47.11
N ARG A 565 -2.57 33.13 46.32
CA ARG A 565 -2.73 34.53 46.74
C ARG A 565 -3.63 34.67 47.97
N ALA A 566 -4.73 33.90 48.05
CA ALA A 566 -5.61 33.90 49.21
C ALA A 566 -4.92 33.30 50.47
N ALA A 567 -4.18 32.21 50.29
CA ALA A 567 -3.41 31.57 51.36
C ALA A 567 -2.28 32.49 51.88
N LEU A 568 -1.63 33.26 51.00
CA LEU A 568 -0.61 34.23 51.38
C LEU A 568 -1.23 35.43 52.14
N LYS A 569 -2.33 36.01 51.66
CA LYS A 569 -3.02 37.14 52.32
C LYS A 569 -3.56 36.80 53.71
N SER A 570 -4.05 35.59 53.93
CA SER A 570 -4.54 35.18 55.26
C SER A 570 -3.42 35.06 56.31
N LYS A 571 -2.15 35.03 55.90
CA LYS A 571 -0.98 34.78 56.75
C LYS A 571 -0.02 35.97 56.88
N ASP A 572 -0.47 37.20 56.57
CA ASP A 572 0.31 38.46 56.60
C ASP A 572 1.09 38.78 57.91
N LYS A 573 0.95 37.97 58.97
CA LYS A 573 1.69 38.13 60.23
C LYS A 573 3.05 37.41 60.26
N GLN A 574 3.38 36.56 59.28
CA GLN A 574 4.67 35.85 59.21
C GLN A 574 5.37 36.06 57.85
N PRO A 575 6.55 36.72 57.80
CA PRO A 575 7.21 37.06 56.53
C PRO A 575 7.86 35.86 55.81
N THR A 576 7.99 34.72 56.48
CA THR A 576 8.64 33.52 55.94
C THR A 576 7.75 32.29 56.14
N ILE A 577 7.41 31.62 55.03
CA ILE A 577 6.60 30.40 55.04
C ILE A 577 7.43 29.23 54.52
N ASN A 578 7.26 28.05 55.15
CA ASN A 578 7.87 26.81 54.71
C ASN A 578 7.12 26.24 53.50
N TYR A 579 7.87 25.94 52.44
CA TYR A 579 7.39 25.39 51.17
C TYR A 579 6.49 24.15 51.37
N GLN A 580 6.85 23.23 52.25
CA GLN A 580 6.09 21.99 52.47
C GLN A 580 4.74 22.23 53.15
N LYS A 581 4.67 23.20 54.07
CA LYS A 581 3.42 23.53 54.78
C LYS A 581 2.43 24.20 53.85
N LEU A 582 2.89 25.11 52.98
CA LEU A 582 2.02 25.79 52.03
C LEU A 582 1.46 24.81 50.98
N LEU A 583 2.26 23.83 50.55
CA LEU A 583 1.81 22.75 49.66
C LEU A 583 0.76 21.86 50.33
N MET A 584 0.96 21.48 51.59
CA MET A 584 -0.02 20.68 52.36
C MET A 584 -1.35 21.44 52.57
N ASP A 585 -1.30 22.71 52.99
CA ASP A 585 -2.50 23.53 53.21
C ASP A 585 -3.33 23.69 51.91
N ILE A 586 -2.65 23.85 50.77
CA ILE A 586 -3.33 23.93 49.47
C ILE A 586 -3.94 22.58 49.10
N ARG A 587 -3.22 21.48 49.35
CA ARG A 587 -3.71 20.12 49.07
C ARG A 587 -4.95 19.76 49.89
N GLU A 588 -5.04 20.25 51.13
CA GLU A 588 -6.22 20.08 51.98
C GLU A 588 -7.38 21.01 51.59
N GLY A 589 -7.08 22.23 51.10
CA GLY A 589 -8.09 23.19 50.66
C GLY A 589 -8.70 22.90 49.29
N SER A 590 -8.00 22.14 48.42
CA SER A 590 -8.46 21.83 47.06
C SER A 590 -9.03 20.42 46.94
N GLN A 591 -10.22 20.27 46.35
CA GLN A 591 -10.82 18.96 46.05
C GLN A 591 -10.09 18.18 44.92
N VAL A 592 -9.14 18.81 44.23
CA VAL A 592 -8.40 18.23 43.10
C VAL A 592 -6.94 17.95 43.50
N MET A 593 -6.37 16.83 43.04
CA MET A 593 -4.96 16.52 43.28
C MET A 593 -4.03 17.54 42.58
N VAL A 594 -3.44 18.44 43.36
CA VAL A 594 -2.36 19.33 42.90
C VAL A 594 -1.04 18.52 42.86
N THR A 595 -0.41 18.46 41.68
CA THR A 595 0.94 17.90 41.53
C THR A 595 1.99 18.94 41.89
N ARG A 596 3.18 18.47 42.30
CA ARG A 596 4.27 19.35 42.72
C ARG A 596 4.73 20.30 41.60
N GLU A 597 4.74 19.82 40.36
CA GLU A 597 5.17 20.60 39.18
C GLU A 597 4.25 21.79 38.93
N HIS A 598 2.93 21.59 39.02
CA HIS A 598 1.95 22.67 38.79
C HIS A 598 2.04 23.76 39.85
N PHE A 599 2.38 23.36 41.09
CA PHE A 599 2.61 24.29 42.18
C PHE A 599 3.93 25.08 42.01
N GLU A 600 5.01 24.44 41.56
CA GLU A 600 6.29 25.12 41.29
C GLU A 600 6.17 26.13 40.12
N ASP A 601 5.43 25.79 39.06
CA ASP A 601 5.21 26.71 37.95
C ASP A 601 4.32 27.91 38.32
N ALA A 602 3.34 27.72 39.21
CA ALA A 602 2.55 28.83 39.75
C ALA A 602 3.37 29.73 40.68
N LEU A 603 4.30 29.17 41.45
CA LEU A 603 5.21 29.96 42.29
C LEU A 603 6.20 30.79 41.46
N LYS A 604 6.74 30.25 40.36
CA LYS A 604 7.61 31.00 39.46
C LYS A 604 6.89 32.22 38.87
N GLU A 605 5.64 32.06 38.47
CA GLU A 605 4.84 33.17 37.92
C GLU A 605 4.55 34.25 38.98
N LEU A 606 4.26 33.84 40.23
CA LEU A 606 4.14 34.80 41.35
C LEU A 606 5.46 35.48 41.71
N GLN A 607 6.59 34.83 41.42
CA GLN A 607 7.93 35.41 41.56
C GLN A 607 8.22 36.41 40.43
N ASP A 608 7.81 36.10 39.20
CA ASP A 608 7.90 37.01 38.05
C ASP A 608 7.01 38.24 38.22
N GLU A 609 5.83 38.08 38.85
CA GLU A 609 4.96 39.19 39.26
C GLU A 609 5.47 39.98 40.48
N GLY A 610 6.54 39.51 41.14
CA GLY A 610 7.18 40.19 42.27
C GLY A 610 6.45 40.09 43.62
N VAL A 611 5.47 39.18 43.75
CA VAL A 611 4.67 39.01 44.98
C VAL A 611 5.43 38.19 46.04
N ILE A 612 6.31 37.29 45.60
CA ILE A 612 7.07 36.39 46.47
C ILE A 612 8.52 36.27 45.99
N VAL A 613 9.43 36.05 46.95
CA VAL A 613 10.83 35.69 46.68
C VAL A 613 11.12 34.35 47.34
N VAL A 614 11.46 33.35 46.52
CA VAL A 614 11.85 32.03 47.00
C VAL A 614 13.31 32.08 47.45
N MET A 615 13.56 31.95 48.75
CA MET A 615 14.89 31.91 49.36
C MET A 615 15.25 30.44 49.62
N GLY A 616 16.14 29.87 48.79
CA GLY A 616 16.58 28.47 48.91
C GLY A 616 15.49 27.44 48.58
N LYS A 617 15.74 26.14 48.88
CA LYS A 617 14.82 25.03 48.53
C LYS A 617 13.61 24.88 49.48
N SER A 618 13.55 25.62 50.59
CA SER A 618 12.58 25.35 51.67
C SER A 618 11.79 26.56 52.16
N THR A 619 12.18 27.79 51.83
CA THR A 619 11.53 29.00 52.38
C THR A 619 11.06 29.97 51.30
N ILE A 620 9.80 30.38 51.42
CA ILE A 620 9.16 31.39 50.58
C ILE A 620 9.02 32.65 51.44
N ARG A 621 9.55 33.78 50.96
CA ARG A 621 9.40 35.09 51.60
C ARG A 621 8.36 35.90 50.82
N ILE A 622 7.42 36.50 51.55
CA ILE A 622 6.44 37.43 50.96
C ILE A 622 7.13 38.80 50.84
N CYS A 623 7.01 39.43 49.67
CA CYS A 623 7.61 40.74 49.38
C CYS A 623 6.75 41.91 49.83
#